data_AF-A0A4R2JCK9-F1
#
_entry.id   AF-A0A4R2JCK9-F1
#
_cell.length_a   1.000
_cell.length_b   1.000
_cell.length_c   1.000
_cell.angle_alpha   90.00
_cell.angle_beta   90.00
_cell.angle_gamma   90.00
#
_symmetry.space_group_name_H-M   'P 1'
#
loop_
_entity.id
_entity.type
_entity.pdbx_description
1 polymer ?
#
loop_
_entity_poly.entity_id
_entity_poly.type
_entity_poly.pdbx_seq_one_letter_code
_entity_poly.pdbx_strand_id
1 'polypeptide(L)'
;MAETFGATLRRLRKRAGLSQPALARRVFVNQSTISRLETGRLAPDARLAVRVDAVLDADGALIALTRPAAGLLTPDDADRLDYIAAHARRLDLPAVESLGVVLGGLRRLEDTVGASMMIEPVRAQLALVACLVQESRGGLRPHAVRVGAQWAQFAGWLSTATGHYPKADRWFSRAYELATEAVDRDMVATALSFKGHLAWLTGQVNATIGLSQAVQRQTGVYAGQLAYDALQEARGHAVLGDKDVVDRKVDEANDLALLAVEQLPDAPPWHYYRHDAFWLLEEGRVYRYLGRPVRAAELLTAGLDTLPAEQQAAEWADSYRRDLASLVPVA
;
A
#
# COMPACT_ATOMS: atom_id res chain seq x y z
N MET A 1 3.34 -22.71 20.37
CA MET A 1 4.80 -22.91 20.22
C MET A 1 5.25 -22.13 18.99
N ALA A 2 6.25 -21.25 19.12
CA ALA A 2 6.78 -20.48 18.00
C ALA A 2 7.47 -21.39 16.97
N GLU A 3 7.26 -21.14 15.69
CA GLU A 3 7.83 -21.94 14.59
C GLU A 3 9.35 -21.65 14.48
N THR A 4 10.19 -22.69 14.45
CA THR A 4 11.66 -22.53 14.36
C THR A 4 12.09 -22.20 12.93
N PHE A 5 13.28 -21.58 12.76
CA PHE A 5 13.84 -21.28 11.43
C PHE A 5 13.79 -22.48 10.47
N GLY A 6 14.17 -23.67 10.95
CA GLY A 6 14.17 -24.89 10.14
C GLY A 6 12.78 -25.36 9.70
N ALA A 7 11.78 -25.23 10.58
CA ALA A 7 10.40 -25.57 10.27
C ALA A 7 9.79 -24.59 9.25
N THR A 8 9.98 -23.29 9.47
CA THR A 8 9.54 -22.22 8.57
C THR A 8 10.19 -22.35 7.19
N LEU A 9 11.51 -22.59 7.14
CA LEU A 9 12.25 -22.83 5.89
C LEU A 9 11.67 -24.01 5.11
N ARG A 10 11.42 -25.14 5.78
CA ARG A 10 10.86 -26.34 5.14
C ARG A 10 9.46 -26.10 4.59
N ARG A 11 8.61 -25.40 5.34
CA ARG A 11 7.24 -25.05 4.94
C ARG A 11 7.24 -24.14 3.71
N LEU A 12 8.03 -23.07 3.74
CA LEU A 12 8.14 -22.09 2.65
C LEU A 12 8.75 -22.70 1.39
N ARG A 13 9.80 -23.52 1.53
CA ARG A 13 10.40 -24.23 0.39
C ARG A 13 9.39 -25.15 -0.30
N LYS A 14 8.61 -25.91 0.48
CA LYS A 14 7.56 -26.79 -0.07
C LYS A 14 6.46 -25.98 -0.76
N ARG A 15 6.03 -24.87 -0.17
CA ARG A 15 5.04 -23.95 -0.77
C ARG A 15 5.53 -23.39 -2.11
N ALA A 16 6.81 -23.10 -2.22
CA ALA A 16 7.45 -22.65 -3.45
C ALA A 16 7.72 -23.78 -4.47
N GLY A 17 7.31 -25.03 -4.19
CA GLY A 17 7.51 -26.17 -5.07
C GLY A 17 8.98 -26.60 -5.24
N LEU A 18 9.88 -26.17 -4.36
CA LEU A 18 11.32 -26.40 -4.51
C LEU A 18 11.78 -27.66 -3.76
N SER A 19 12.63 -28.46 -4.40
CA SER A 19 13.40 -29.50 -3.71
C SER A 19 14.57 -28.87 -2.93
N GLN A 20 15.11 -29.56 -1.91
CA GLN A 20 16.28 -29.06 -1.19
C GLN A 20 17.49 -28.78 -2.12
N PRO A 21 17.82 -29.64 -3.11
CA PRO A 21 18.85 -29.32 -4.11
C PRO A 21 18.52 -28.08 -4.96
N ALA A 22 17.25 -27.88 -5.33
CA ALA A 22 16.83 -26.74 -6.14
C ALA A 22 16.99 -25.41 -5.37
N LEU A 23 16.60 -25.39 -4.10
CA LEU A 23 16.83 -24.23 -3.23
C LEU A 23 18.32 -23.98 -3.01
N ALA A 24 19.10 -25.03 -2.75
CA ALA A 24 20.54 -24.94 -2.52
C ALA A 24 21.28 -24.29 -3.70
N ARG A 25 20.92 -24.65 -4.95
CA ARG A 25 21.45 -24.00 -6.17
C ARG A 25 21.12 -22.52 -6.25
N ARG A 26 19.89 -22.12 -5.90
CA ARG A 26 19.44 -20.71 -5.96
C ARG A 26 20.10 -19.81 -4.92
N VAL A 27 20.53 -20.37 -3.79
CA VAL A 27 21.21 -19.63 -2.72
C VAL A 27 22.71 -19.93 -2.62
N PHE A 28 23.27 -20.58 -3.63
CA PHE A 28 24.70 -20.89 -3.78
C PHE A 28 25.31 -21.65 -2.59
N VAL A 29 24.62 -22.67 -2.09
CA VAL A 29 25.12 -23.58 -1.04
C VAL A 29 24.91 -25.04 -1.43
N ASN A 30 25.52 -25.96 -0.67
CA ASN A 30 25.30 -27.40 -0.84
C ASN A 30 23.94 -27.83 -0.27
N GLN A 31 23.32 -28.87 -0.85
CA GLN A 31 22.06 -29.42 -0.36
C GLN A 31 22.14 -29.84 1.12
N SER A 32 23.29 -30.36 1.56
CA SER A 32 23.55 -30.74 2.95
C SER A 32 23.47 -29.55 3.91
N THR A 33 23.71 -28.32 3.44
CA THR A 33 23.50 -27.09 4.22
C THR A 33 22.00 -26.84 4.42
N ILE A 34 21.19 -26.92 3.35
CA ILE A 34 19.72 -26.77 3.44
C ILE A 34 19.10 -27.85 4.35
N SER A 35 19.54 -29.10 4.23
CA SER A 35 19.03 -30.19 5.09
C SER A 35 19.37 -29.98 6.56
N ARG A 36 20.57 -29.50 6.89
CA ARG A 36 20.97 -29.22 8.28
C ARG A 36 20.24 -28.00 8.86
N LEU A 37 19.95 -26.99 8.03
CA LEU A 37 19.12 -25.85 8.42
C LEU A 37 17.68 -26.28 8.73
N GLU A 38 17.04 -27.08 7.86
CA GLU A 38 15.66 -27.55 8.06
C GLU A 38 15.49 -28.46 9.27
N THR A 39 16.54 -29.16 9.67
CA THR A 39 16.56 -30.07 10.83
C THR A 39 17.06 -29.39 12.11
N GLY A 40 17.44 -28.11 12.05
CA GLY A 40 17.97 -27.36 13.21
C GLY A 40 19.38 -27.78 13.64
N ARG A 41 20.07 -28.62 12.86
CA ARG A 41 21.45 -29.07 13.13
C ARG A 41 22.52 -28.06 12.71
N LEU A 42 22.13 -27.01 11.99
CA LEU A 42 22.97 -25.89 11.60
C LEU A 42 22.20 -24.60 11.90
N ALA A 43 22.84 -23.66 12.60
CA ALA A 43 22.30 -22.32 12.76
C ALA A 43 22.44 -21.53 11.45
N PRO A 44 21.44 -20.73 11.06
CA PRO A 44 21.50 -19.93 9.85
C PRO A 44 22.43 -18.72 10.03
N ASP A 45 23.32 -18.52 9.08
CA ASP A 45 24.06 -17.27 8.94
C ASP A 45 23.14 -16.15 8.42
N ALA A 46 23.35 -14.90 8.86
CA ALA A 46 22.50 -13.77 8.53
C ALA A 46 22.45 -13.46 7.01
N ARG A 47 23.58 -13.58 6.31
CA ARG A 47 23.62 -13.36 4.85
C ARG A 47 22.93 -14.50 4.11
N LEU A 48 23.05 -15.73 4.61
CA LEU A 48 22.32 -16.87 4.06
C LEU A 48 20.81 -16.73 4.29
N ALA A 49 20.38 -16.26 5.46
CA ALA A 49 18.98 -16.02 5.78
C ALA A 49 18.32 -15.02 4.84
N VAL A 50 18.96 -13.87 4.61
CA VAL A 50 18.47 -12.85 3.67
C VAL A 50 18.28 -13.42 2.26
N ARG A 51 19.25 -14.19 1.76
CA ARG A 51 19.15 -14.80 0.42
C ARG A 51 18.04 -15.83 0.33
N VAL A 52 17.89 -16.67 1.35
CA VAL A 52 16.85 -17.70 1.39
C VAL A 52 15.46 -17.08 1.55
N ASP A 53 15.34 -16.01 2.34
CA ASP A 53 14.12 -15.21 2.51
C ASP A 53 13.67 -14.59 1.19
N ALA A 54 14.61 -13.96 0.46
CA ALA A 54 14.37 -13.39 -0.86
C ALA A 54 13.99 -14.44 -1.91
N VAL A 55 14.69 -15.58 -1.95
CA VAL A 55 14.41 -16.67 -2.91
C VAL A 55 13.05 -17.34 -2.68
N LEU A 56 12.54 -17.29 -1.45
CA LEU A 56 11.27 -17.93 -1.07
C LEU A 56 10.10 -16.93 -0.92
N ASP A 57 10.32 -15.64 -1.19
CA ASP A 57 9.37 -14.54 -0.92
C ASP A 57 8.78 -14.64 0.50
N ALA A 58 9.66 -14.73 1.49
CA ALA A 58 9.29 -15.00 2.88
C ALA A 58 8.95 -13.73 3.69
N ASP A 59 9.03 -12.54 3.08
CA ASP A 59 8.71 -11.22 3.66
C ASP A 59 9.41 -10.97 5.01
N GLY A 60 10.69 -11.34 5.10
CA GLY A 60 11.49 -11.18 6.31
C GLY A 60 11.19 -12.20 7.40
N ALA A 61 10.28 -13.16 7.20
CA ALA A 61 9.94 -14.17 8.21
C ALA A 61 11.15 -15.06 8.56
N LEU A 62 12.02 -15.38 7.59
CA LEU A 62 13.24 -16.14 7.86
C LEU A 62 14.32 -15.24 8.45
N ILE A 63 14.42 -13.98 8.00
CA ILE A 63 15.35 -13.00 8.57
C ILE A 63 15.03 -12.74 10.06
N ALA A 64 13.75 -12.58 10.40
CA ALA A 64 13.27 -12.38 11.77
C ALA A 64 13.65 -13.55 12.70
N LEU A 65 13.74 -14.77 12.16
CA LEU A 65 14.12 -15.98 12.90
C LEU A 65 15.65 -16.18 12.99
N THR A 66 16.46 -15.32 12.36
CA THR A 66 17.94 -15.37 12.41
C THR A 66 18.58 -14.31 13.27
N ARG A 67 17.82 -13.26 13.59
CA ARG A 67 18.19 -12.41 14.71
C ARG A 67 18.10 -13.27 15.95
N PRO A 68 19.15 -13.37 16.78
CA PRO A 68 18.98 -13.92 18.10
C PRO A 68 17.79 -13.19 18.72
N ALA A 69 16.80 -13.92 19.24
CA ALA A 69 15.84 -13.34 20.18
C ALA A 69 16.57 -12.65 21.36
N ALA A 70 17.87 -12.91 21.52
CA ALA A 70 18.81 -12.35 22.49
C ALA A 70 19.48 -11.01 22.13
N GLY A 71 18.94 -10.21 21.18
CA GLY A 71 19.50 -8.88 20.90
C GLY A 71 18.51 -7.76 20.58
N LEU A 72 17.21 -8.08 20.51
CA LEU A 72 16.14 -7.14 20.19
C LEU A 72 14.99 -7.17 21.20
N LEU A 73 15.10 -8.04 22.19
CA LEU A 73 14.26 -7.99 23.37
C LEU A 73 15.21 -7.92 24.57
N THR A 74 15.21 -6.79 25.24
CA THR A 74 15.58 -6.77 26.65
C THR A 74 14.58 -7.66 27.40
N PRO A 75 14.89 -8.18 28.60
CA PRO A 75 13.89 -8.83 29.46
C PRO A 75 12.59 -8.00 29.55
N ASP A 76 12.75 -6.66 29.56
CA ASP A 76 11.70 -5.64 29.47
C ASP A 76 10.82 -5.71 28.21
N ASP A 77 11.28 -6.26 27.08
CA ASP A 77 10.51 -6.28 25.83
C ASP A 77 9.73 -7.59 25.59
N ALA A 78 10.24 -8.71 26.11
CA ALA A 78 9.43 -9.92 26.29
C ALA A 78 8.35 -9.64 27.33
N ASP A 79 8.72 -8.94 28.41
CA ASP A 79 7.77 -8.35 29.34
C ASP A 79 6.88 -7.31 28.64
N ARG A 80 7.31 -6.52 27.64
CA ARG A 80 6.41 -5.63 26.85
C ARG A 80 5.47 -6.38 25.94
N LEU A 81 5.86 -7.46 25.28
CA LEU A 81 4.96 -8.23 24.41
C LEU A 81 3.98 -9.06 25.24
N ASP A 82 4.42 -9.62 26.37
CA ASP A 82 3.53 -10.24 27.37
C ASP A 82 2.71 -9.18 28.11
N TYR A 83 3.22 -7.97 28.33
CA TYR A 83 2.48 -6.81 28.85
C TYR A 83 1.48 -6.33 27.83
N ILE A 84 1.82 -6.18 26.55
CA ILE A 84 0.89 -5.79 25.47
C ILE A 84 -0.13 -6.90 25.24
N ALA A 85 0.21 -8.18 25.37
CA ALA A 85 -0.76 -9.28 25.32
C ALA A 85 -1.65 -9.32 26.58
N ALA A 86 -1.08 -9.05 27.76
CA ALA A 86 -1.81 -8.96 29.03
C ALA A 86 -2.64 -7.67 29.16
N HIS A 87 -2.23 -6.59 28.48
CA HIS A 87 -2.85 -5.26 28.43
C HIS A 87 -3.58 -5.02 27.11
N ALA A 88 -3.57 -5.95 26.15
CA ALA A 88 -4.47 -5.94 25.00
C ALA A 88 -5.93 -6.07 25.49
N ARG A 89 -6.11 -6.72 26.64
CA ARG A 89 -7.36 -6.73 27.42
C ARG A 89 -7.71 -5.36 28.03
N ARG A 90 -6.77 -4.41 28.05
CA ARG A 90 -6.92 -3.00 28.48
C ARG A 90 -6.89 -2.01 27.31
N LEU A 91 -6.81 -2.46 26.05
CA LEU A 91 -6.95 -1.57 24.90
C LEU A 91 -8.41 -1.11 24.86
N ASP A 92 -8.61 0.17 25.11
CA ASP A 92 -9.89 0.85 25.02
C ASP A 92 -10.01 1.60 23.68
N LEU A 93 -11.20 2.16 23.44
CA LEU A 93 -11.47 2.91 22.21
C LEU A 93 -10.48 4.09 22.00
N PRO A 94 -10.15 4.92 23.01
CA PRO A 94 -9.13 5.96 22.88
C PRO A 94 -7.78 5.47 22.36
N ALA A 95 -7.30 4.31 22.83
CA ALA A 95 -6.05 3.75 22.34
C ALA A 95 -6.13 3.41 20.83
N VAL A 96 -7.26 2.88 20.36
CA VAL A 96 -7.48 2.58 18.94
C VAL A 96 -7.55 3.87 18.10
N GLU A 97 -8.22 4.90 18.59
CA GLU A 97 -8.31 6.21 17.94
C GLU A 97 -6.93 6.86 17.79
N SER A 98 -6.07 6.71 18.80
CA SER A 98 -4.70 7.23 18.76
C SER A 98 -3.88 6.63 17.60
N LEU A 99 -4.11 5.36 17.24
CA LEU A 99 -3.45 4.72 16.10
C LEU A 99 -3.87 5.35 14.77
N GLY A 100 -5.11 5.84 14.66
CA GLY A 100 -5.59 6.59 13.50
C GLY A 100 -4.91 7.96 13.40
N VAL A 101 -4.77 8.67 14.53
CA VAL A 101 -4.06 9.96 14.60
C VAL A 101 -2.59 9.81 14.20
N VAL A 102 -1.91 8.80 14.77
CA VAL A 102 -0.50 8.49 14.43
C VAL A 102 -0.36 8.21 12.94
N LEU A 103 -1.25 7.38 12.37
CA LEU A 103 -1.21 7.06 10.94
C LEU A 103 -1.41 8.30 10.06
N GLY A 104 -2.33 9.20 10.44
CA GLY A 104 -2.51 10.49 9.74
C GLY A 104 -1.24 11.34 9.77
N GLY A 105 -0.51 11.36 10.89
CA GLY A 105 0.80 12.02 10.98
C GLY A 105 1.86 11.37 10.10
N LEU A 106 1.92 10.03 10.05
CA LEU A 106 2.89 9.29 9.24
C LEU A 106 2.68 9.49 7.73
N ARG A 107 1.43 9.64 7.28
CA ARG A 107 1.13 9.98 5.87
C ARG A 107 1.74 11.33 5.47
N ARG A 108 1.51 12.36 6.27
CA ARG A 108 2.09 13.70 6.02
C ARG A 108 3.60 13.72 6.16
N LEU A 109 4.15 12.95 7.09
CA LEU A 109 5.61 12.81 7.21
C LEU A 109 6.19 12.16 5.95
N GLU A 110 5.52 11.14 5.40
CA GLU A 110 5.94 10.48 4.17
C GLU A 110 6.04 11.45 2.98
N ASP A 111 5.07 12.35 2.82
CA ASP A 111 5.12 13.41 1.79
C ASP A 111 6.41 14.26 1.87
N THR A 112 7.03 14.36 3.06
CA THR A 112 8.24 15.17 3.29
C THR A 112 9.53 14.35 3.21
N VAL A 113 9.55 13.12 3.74
CA VAL A 113 10.79 12.33 3.88
C VAL A 113 10.91 11.17 2.90
N GLY A 114 9.86 10.90 2.12
CA GLY A 114 9.80 9.84 1.13
C GLY A 114 9.41 8.46 1.68
N ALA A 115 8.85 7.61 0.81
CA ALA A 115 8.26 6.33 1.19
C ALA A 115 9.28 5.34 1.77
N SER A 116 10.52 5.36 1.25
CA SER A 116 11.60 4.45 1.67
C SER A 116 11.95 4.62 3.15
N MET A 117 11.94 5.86 3.66
CA MET A 117 12.25 6.17 5.06
C MET A 117 11.12 5.74 6.02
N MET A 118 9.91 5.54 5.50
CA MET A 118 8.73 5.18 6.28
C MET A 118 8.52 3.67 6.44
N ILE A 119 9.22 2.83 5.67
CA ILE A 119 9.04 1.37 5.68
C ILE A 119 9.27 0.77 7.08
N GLU A 120 10.39 1.09 7.72
CA GLU A 120 10.75 0.51 9.03
C GLU A 120 9.85 1.00 10.17
N PRO A 121 9.59 2.32 10.34
CA PRO A 121 8.64 2.81 11.34
C PRO A 121 7.23 2.23 11.20
N VAL A 122 6.72 2.15 9.97
CA VAL A 122 5.37 1.62 9.71
C VAL A 122 5.30 0.12 9.96
N ARG A 123 6.36 -0.64 9.62
CA ARG A 123 6.40 -2.08 9.91
C ARG A 123 6.31 -2.38 11.41
N ALA A 124 6.99 -1.61 12.25
CA ALA A 124 6.93 -1.79 13.71
C ALA A 124 5.52 -1.59 14.25
N GLN A 125 4.81 -0.55 13.79
CA GLN A 125 3.44 -0.26 14.21
C GLN A 125 2.42 -1.25 13.64
N LEU A 126 2.62 -1.71 12.40
CA LEU A 126 1.76 -2.73 11.78
C LEU A 126 1.69 -4.03 12.59
N ALA A 127 2.77 -4.44 13.25
CA ALA A 127 2.76 -5.62 14.11
C ALA A 127 1.81 -5.44 15.30
N LEU A 128 1.82 -4.25 15.93
CA LEU A 128 0.92 -3.93 17.04
C LEU A 128 -0.54 -3.87 16.59
N VAL A 129 -0.80 -3.21 15.45
CA VAL A 129 -2.14 -3.12 14.85
C VAL A 129 -2.66 -4.51 14.46
N ALA A 130 -1.80 -5.38 13.92
CA ALA A 130 -2.18 -6.76 13.60
C ALA A 130 -2.58 -7.56 14.84
N CYS A 131 -1.83 -7.45 15.94
CA CYS A 131 -2.20 -8.06 17.21
C CYS A 131 -3.53 -7.52 17.74
N LEU A 132 -3.74 -6.19 17.71
CA LEU A 132 -5.00 -5.56 18.11
C LEU A 132 -6.18 -6.10 17.28
N VAL A 133 -6.02 -6.20 15.97
CA VAL A 133 -7.03 -6.80 15.08
C VAL A 133 -7.27 -8.26 15.46
N GLN A 134 -6.25 -9.07 15.75
CA GLN A 134 -6.45 -10.48 16.08
C GLN A 134 -7.16 -10.69 17.44
N GLU A 135 -6.84 -9.87 18.44
CA GLU A 135 -7.31 -10.07 19.82
C GLU A 135 -8.60 -9.30 20.16
N SER A 136 -8.94 -8.25 19.39
CA SER A 136 -10.14 -7.43 19.61
C SER A 136 -11.44 -8.25 19.54
N ARG A 137 -12.39 -7.96 20.45
CA ARG A 137 -13.71 -8.60 20.53
C ARG A 137 -14.79 -7.58 20.91
N GLY A 138 -16.05 -7.95 20.73
CA GLY A 138 -17.20 -7.15 21.15
C GLY A 138 -17.20 -5.76 20.49
N GLY A 139 -17.62 -4.73 21.24
CA GLY A 139 -17.74 -3.36 20.73
C GLY A 139 -16.43 -2.74 20.21
N LEU A 140 -15.26 -3.26 20.63
CA LEU A 140 -13.96 -2.75 20.17
C LEU A 140 -13.58 -3.25 18.77
N ARG A 141 -14.09 -4.42 18.37
CA ARG A 141 -13.71 -5.12 17.14
C ARG A 141 -13.88 -4.25 15.89
N PRO A 142 -15.03 -3.57 15.65
CA PRO A 142 -15.20 -2.74 14.46
C PRO A 142 -14.17 -1.61 14.35
N HIS A 143 -13.79 -0.98 15.47
CA HIS A 143 -12.80 0.10 15.49
C HIS A 143 -11.39 -0.41 15.18
N ALA A 144 -11.01 -1.55 15.79
CA ALA A 144 -9.73 -2.20 15.54
C ALA A 144 -9.58 -2.63 14.07
N VAL A 145 -10.63 -3.22 13.48
CA VAL A 145 -10.64 -3.60 12.07
C VAL A 145 -10.51 -2.39 11.16
N ARG A 146 -11.27 -1.32 11.44
CA ARG A 146 -11.27 -0.10 10.63
C ARG A 146 -9.89 0.55 10.60
N VAL A 147 -9.26 0.71 11.76
CA VAL A 147 -7.89 1.26 11.80
C VAL A 147 -6.90 0.30 11.13
N GLY A 148 -7.06 -1.02 11.34
CA GLY A 148 -6.24 -2.04 10.67
C GLY A 148 -6.31 -1.97 9.14
N ALA A 149 -7.49 -1.71 8.57
CA ALA A 149 -7.67 -1.54 7.14
C ALA A 149 -6.89 -0.33 6.61
N GLN A 150 -6.93 0.80 7.34
CA GLN A 150 -6.18 2.00 6.98
C GLN A 150 -4.66 1.79 7.03
N TRP A 151 -4.16 1.08 8.06
CA TRP A 151 -2.74 0.75 8.16
C TRP A 151 -2.29 -0.17 7.04
N ALA A 152 -3.10 -1.19 6.70
CA ALA A 152 -2.83 -2.07 5.56
C ALA A 152 -2.81 -1.29 4.24
N GLN A 153 -3.76 -0.37 4.03
CA GLN A 153 -3.80 0.51 2.85
C GLN A 153 -2.52 1.35 2.73
N PHE A 154 -2.04 1.95 3.83
CA PHE A 154 -0.81 2.74 3.81
C PHE A 154 0.43 1.88 3.57
N ALA A 155 0.50 0.69 4.15
CA ALA A 155 1.56 -0.28 3.87
C ALA A 155 1.60 -0.69 2.38
N GLY A 156 0.43 -0.81 1.76
CA GLY A 156 0.27 -1.01 0.33
C GLY A 156 0.83 0.14 -0.49
N TRP A 157 0.49 1.38 -0.11
CA TRP A 157 1.04 2.59 -0.73
C TRP A 157 2.57 2.63 -0.68
N LEU A 158 3.18 2.46 0.50
CA LEU A 158 4.64 2.46 0.64
C LEU A 158 5.31 1.37 -0.21
N SER A 159 4.66 0.20 -0.31
CA SER A 159 5.14 -0.89 -1.16
C SER A 159 5.04 -0.53 -2.64
N THR A 160 3.99 0.18 -3.07
CA THR A 160 3.85 0.70 -4.44
C THR A 160 4.91 1.75 -4.76
N ALA A 161 5.07 2.75 -3.89
CA ALA A 161 6.02 3.85 -4.07
C ALA A 161 7.47 3.35 -4.16
N THR A 162 7.80 2.27 -3.43
CA THR A 162 9.12 1.62 -3.47
C THR A 162 9.25 0.52 -4.52
N GLY A 163 8.27 0.35 -5.41
CA GLY A 163 8.31 -0.60 -6.54
C GLY A 163 8.07 -2.07 -6.19
N HIS A 164 7.65 -2.40 -4.96
CA HIS A 164 7.37 -3.76 -4.50
C HIS A 164 5.92 -4.17 -4.79
N TYR A 165 5.53 -4.23 -6.07
CA TYR A 165 4.14 -4.41 -6.50
C TYR A 165 3.43 -5.68 -5.98
N PRO A 166 4.04 -6.88 -5.95
CA PRO A 166 3.38 -8.05 -5.37
C PRO A 166 3.08 -7.89 -3.88
N LYS A 167 3.94 -7.17 -3.16
CA LYS A 167 3.72 -6.86 -1.74
C LYS A 167 2.62 -5.83 -1.56
N ALA A 168 2.58 -4.80 -2.41
CA ALA A 168 1.49 -3.84 -2.44
C ALA A 168 0.14 -4.51 -2.64
N ASP A 169 0.05 -5.45 -3.60
CA ASP A 169 -1.19 -6.19 -3.87
C ASP A 169 -1.72 -6.94 -2.64
N ARG A 170 -0.82 -7.63 -1.91
CA ARG A 170 -1.17 -8.34 -0.67
C ARG A 170 -1.71 -7.39 0.40
N TRP A 171 -1.10 -6.22 0.55
CA TRP A 171 -1.54 -5.21 1.50
C TRP A 171 -2.89 -4.60 1.13
N PHE A 172 -3.12 -4.28 -0.14
CA PHE A 172 -4.43 -3.79 -0.58
C PHE A 172 -5.52 -4.86 -0.46
N SER A 173 -5.22 -6.13 -0.73
CA SER A 173 -6.15 -7.24 -0.46
C SER A 173 -6.47 -7.34 1.03
N ARG A 174 -5.48 -7.17 1.91
CA ARG A 174 -5.71 -7.15 3.36
C ARG A 174 -6.56 -5.96 3.80
N ALA A 175 -6.32 -4.78 3.25
CA ALA A 175 -7.15 -3.60 3.50
C ALA A 175 -8.60 -3.83 3.07
N TYR A 176 -8.81 -4.41 1.88
CA TYR A 176 -10.13 -4.76 1.35
C TYR A 176 -10.89 -5.77 2.25
N GLU A 177 -10.22 -6.84 2.69
CA GLU A 177 -10.80 -7.84 3.61
C GLU A 177 -11.27 -7.19 4.93
N LEU A 178 -10.41 -6.38 5.54
CA LEU A 178 -10.72 -5.70 6.80
C LEU A 178 -11.84 -4.67 6.62
N ALA A 179 -11.79 -3.87 5.55
CA ALA A 179 -12.82 -2.89 5.26
C ALA A 179 -14.19 -3.53 5.02
N THR A 180 -14.21 -4.69 4.36
CA THR A 180 -15.43 -5.47 4.15
C THR A 180 -16.01 -5.95 5.48
N GLU A 181 -15.17 -6.46 6.39
CA GLU A 181 -15.60 -6.84 7.74
C GLU A 181 -16.15 -5.65 8.54
N ALA A 182 -15.51 -4.48 8.44
CA ALA A 182 -15.93 -3.26 9.12
C ALA A 182 -17.12 -2.53 8.46
N VAL A 183 -17.59 -3.01 7.30
CA VAL A 183 -18.59 -2.34 6.45
C VAL A 183 -18.18 -0.88 6.13
N ASP A 184 -16.87 -0.68 5.95
CA ASP A 184 -16.27 0.61 5.61
C ASP A 184 -16.21 0.76 4.09
N ARG A 185 -17.25 1.39 3.52
CA ARG A 185 -17.41 1.52 2.07
C ARG A 185 -16.30 2.34 1.42
N ASP A 186 -15.89 3.43 2.07
CA ASP A 186 -14.81 4.26 1.58
C ASP A 186 -13.50 3.48 1.51
N MET A 187 -13.15 2.72 2.55
CA MET A 187 -11.92 1.92 2.50
C MET A 187 -12.01 0.75 1.52
N VAL A 188 -13.20 0.14 1.33
CA VAL A 188 -13.41 -0.87 0.26
C VAL A 188 -13.14 -0.25 -1.11
N ALA A 189 -13.71 0.92 -1.39
CA ALA A 189 -13.51 1.66 -2.62
C ALA A 189 -12.04 2.05 -2.81
N THR A 190 -11.39 2.61 -1.78
CA THR A 190 -9.98 2.98 -1.80
C THR A 190 -9.07 1.78 -2.06
N ALA A 191 -9.28 0.64 -1.41
CA ALA A 191 -8.48 -0.55 -1.63
C ALA A 191 -8.58 -1.07 -3.07
N LEU A 192 -9.79 -1.10 -3.64
CA LEU A 192 -10.00 -1.47 -5.05
C LEU A 192 -9.37 -0.47 -6.02
N SER A 193 -9.53 0.83 -5.74
CA SER A 193 -8.95 1.92 -6.52
C SER A 193 -7.42 1.80 -6.61
N PHE A 194 -6.76 1.55 -5.48
CA PHE A 194 -5.31 1.30 -5.44
C PHE A 194 -4.89 0.02 -6.16
N LYS A 195 -5.70 -1.05 -6.14
CA LYS A 195 -5.44 -2.23 -6.98
C LYS A 195 -5.57 -1.88 -8.48
N GLY A 196 -6.51 -1.01 -8.86
CA GLY A 196 -6.59 -0.47 -10.21
C GLY A 196 -5.37 0.37 -10.60
N HIS A 197 -4.83 1.16 -9.66
CA HIS A 197 -3.58 1.88 -9.85
C HIS A 197 -2.38 0.93 -10.00
N LEU A 198 -2.34 -0.17 -9.24
CA LEU A 198 -1.31 -1.20 -9.37
C LEU A 198 -1.40 -1.94 -10.71
N ALA A 199 -2.62 -2.24 -11.17
CA ALA A 199 -2.86 -2.79 -12.51
C ALA A 199 -2.31 -1.85 -13.58
N TRP A 200 -2.53 -0.54 -13.43
CA TRP A 200 -1.97 0.48 -14.32
C TRP A 200 -0.44 0.44 -14.35
N LEU A 201 0.21 0.47 -13.18
CA LEU A 201 1.69 0.44 -13.07
C LEU A 201 2.31 -0.84 -13.64
N THR A 202 1.54 -1.92 -13.71
CA THR A 202 1.98 -3.22 -14.26
C THR A 202 1.50 -3.47 -15.69
N GLY A 203 0.96 -2.45 -16.36
CA GLY A 203 0.55 -2.51 -17.78
C GLY A 203 -0.78 -3.22 -18.05
N GLN A 204 -1.58 -3.49 -17.02
CA GLN A 204 -2.85 -4.21 -17.12
C GLN A 204 -4.03 -3.24 -17.33
N VAL A 205 -4.08 -2.58 -18.50
CA VAL A 205 -5.05 -1.52 -18.82
C VAL A 205 -6.51 -1.93 -18.58
N ASN A 206 -6.92 -3.12 -19.03
CA ASN A 206 -8.29 -3.61 -18.84
C ASN A 206 -8.66 -3.82 -17.35
N ALA A 207 -7.70 -4.25 -16.53
CA ALA A 207 -7.92 -4.40 -15.10
C ALA A 207 -8.03 -3.04 -14.40
N THR A 208 -7.26 -2.04 -14.83
CA THR A 208 -7.42 -0.64 -14.39
C THR A 208 -8.84 -0.14 -14.63
N ILE A 209 -9.35 -0.28 -15.86
CA ILE A 209 -10.70 0.13 -16.25
C ILE A 209 -11.74 -0.62 -15.39
N GLY A 210 -11.66 -1.95 -15.34
CA GLY A 210 -12.65 -2.77 -14.65
C GLY A 210 -12.72 -2.51 -13.13
N LEU A 211 -11.58 -2.29 -12.48
CA LEU A 211 -11.51 -1.99 -11.05
C LEU A 211 -12.03 -0.58 -10.76
N SER A 212 -11.69 0.41 -11.58
CA SER A 212 -12.24 1.78 -11.44
C SER A 212 -13.75 1.83 -11.64
N GLN A 213 -14.27 1.11 -12.63
CA GLN A 213 -15.73 0.97 -12.81
C GLN A 213 -16.39 0.25 -11.62
N ALA A 214 -15.70 -0.70 -10.99
CA ALA A 214 -16.22 -1.38 -9.80
C ALA A 214 -16.35 -0.44 -8.60
N VAL A 215 -15.45 0.54 -8.46
CA VAL A 215 -15.58 1.59 -7.44
C VAL A 215 -16.75 2.52 -7.76
N GLN A 216 -16.86 2.97 -9.01
CA GLN A 216 -17.92 3.91 -9.44
C GLN A 216 -19.35 3.34 -9.30
N ARG A 217 -19.51 2.01 -9.27
CA ARG A 217 -20.83 1.36 -9.02
C ARG A 217 -21.27 1.38 -7.55
N GLN A 218 -20.40 1.81 -6.62
CA GLN A 218 -20.71 1.81 -5.19
C GLN A 218 -21.47 3.08 -4.78
N THR A 219 -22.33 2.95 -3.76
CA THR A 219 -23.13 4.06 -3.23
C THR A 219 -22.70 4.46 -1.82
N GLY A 220 -22.75 5.75 -1.52
CA GLY A 220 -22.30 6.29 -0.23
C GLY A 220 -20.79 6.21 -0.02
N VAL A 221 -20.03 6.29 -1.12
CA VAL A 221 -18.57 6.50 -1.12
C VAL A 221 -18.33 7.99 -1.31
N TYR A 222 -17.30 8.52 -0.65
CA TYR A 222 -16.86 9.91 -0.79
C TYR A 222 -16.66 10.28 -2.26
N ALA A 223 -17.22 11.42 -2.68
CA ALA A 223 -17.22 11.84 -4.09
C ALA A 223 -15.80 11.99 -4.65
N GLY A 224 -14.83 12.42 -3.82
CA GLY A 224 -13.43 12.51 -4.22
C GLY A 224 -12.76 11.14 -4.43
N GLN A 225 -13.30 10.04 -3.89
CA GLN A 225 -12.86 8.71 -4.33
C GLN A 225 -13.36 8.42 -5.74
N LEU A 226 -14.64 8.65 -5.99
CA LEU A 226 -15.27 8.42 -7.30
C LEU A 226 -14.66 9.27 -8.42
N ALA A 227 -14.33 10.55 -8.14
CA ALA A 227 -13.67 11.44 -9.09
C ALA A 227 -12.32 10.88 -9.56
N TYR A 228 -11.51 10.37 -8.63
CA TYR A 228 -10.24 9.73 -8.96
C TYR A 228 -10.44 8.48 -9.81
N ASP A 229 -11.43 7.64 -9.48
CA ASP A 229 -11.70 6.43 -10.24
C ASP A 229 -12.26 6.72 -11.64
N ALA A 230 -13.01 7.82 -11.82
CA ALA A 230 -13.44 8.29 -13.13
C ALA A 230 -12.23 8.74 -13.98
N LEU A 231 -11.28 9.50 -13.42
CA LEU A 231 -10.04 9.87 -14.12
C LEU A 231 -9.13 8.66 -14.40
N GLN A 232 -9.07 7.70 -13.48
CA GLN A 232 -8.32 6.46 -13.68
C GLN A 232 -8.92 5.59 -14.79
N GLU A 233 -10.25 5.50 -14.89
CA GLU A 233 -10.94 4.87 -16.02
C GLU A 233 -10.69 5.64 -17.32
N ALA A 234 -10.83 6.97 -17.31
CA ALA A 234 -10.53 7.83 -18.45
C ALA A 234 -9.10 7.60 -18.96
N ARG A 235 -8.13 7.48 -18.05
CA ARG A 235 -6.73 7.17 -18.39
C ARG A 235 -6.59 5.81 -19.10
N GLY A 236 -7.34 4.80 -18.66
CA GLY A 236 -7.38 3.50 -19.32
C GLY A 236 -7.93 3.60 -20.75
N HIS A 237 -9.06 4.28 -20.92
CA HIS A 237 -9.67 4.52 -22.23
C HIS A 237 -8.83 5.42 -23.15
N ALA A 238 -8.07 6.35 -22.59
CA ALA A 238 -7.17 7.20 -23.34
C ALA A 238 -6.09 6.40 -24.07
N VAL A 239 -5.54 5.36 -23.42
CA VAL A 239 -4.59 4.43 -24.06
C VAL A 239 -5.22 3.63 -25.19
N LEU A 240 -6.52 3.32 -25.08
CA LEU A 240 -7.27 2.60 -26.13
C LEU A 240 -7.72 3.52 -27.27
N GLY A 241 -7.65 4.84 -27.10
CA GLY A 241 -8.06 5.83 -28.10
C GLY A 241 -9.55 6.18 -28.08
N ASP A 242 -10.28 5.79 -27.02
CA ASP A 242 -11.74 5.97 -26.88
C ASP A 242 -12.11 7.41 -26.46
N LYS A 243 -11.91 8.38 -27.37
CA LYS A 243 -12.10 9.82 -27.09
C LYS A 243 -13.44 10.16 -26.44
N ASP A 244 -14.54 9.66 -26.98
CA ASP A 244 -15.89 9.96 -26.47
C ASP A 244 -16.13 9.39 -25.06
N VAL A 245 -15.42 8.33 -24.67
CA VAL A 245 -15.46 7.80 -23.31
C VAL A 245 -14.60 8.65 -22.38
N VAL A 246 -13.43 9.07 -22.85
CA VAL A 246 -12.54 9.95 -22.10
C VAL A 246 -13.23 11.28 -21.76
N ASP A 247 -13.79 11.96 -22.75
CA ASP A 247 -14.43 13.27 -22.55
C ASP A 247 -15.56 13.16 -21.51
N ARG A 248 -16.45 12.16 -21.64
CA ARG A 248 -17.51 11.91 -20.66
C ARG A 248 -17.00 11.61 -19.25
N LYS A 249 -15.91 10.83 -19.14
CA LYS A 249 -15.36 10.44 -17.83
C LYS A 249 -14.59 11.58 -17.16
N VAL A 250 -13.99 12.47 -17.94
CA VAL A 250 -13.39 13.71 -17.44
C VAL A 250 -14.48 14.66 -16.92
N ASP A 251 -15.58 14.83 -17.67
CA ASP A 251 -16.72 15.65 -17.22
C ASP A 251 -17.32 15.10 -15.91
N GLU A 252 -17.57 13.77 -15.85
CA GLU A 252 -18.07 13.11 -14.63
C GLU A 252 -17.10 13.28 -13.45
N ALA A 253 -15.79 13.17 -13.68
CA ALA A 253 -14.80 13.38 -12.64
C ALA A 253 -14.80 14.81 -12.11
N ASN A 254 -14.97 15.80 -12.98
CA ASN A 254 -15.01 17.22 -12.61
C ASN A 254 -16.25 17.53 -11.76
N ASP A 255 -17.42 17.01 -12.13
CA ASP A 255 -18.65 17.13 -11.33
C ASP A 255 -18.47 16.49 -9.94
N LEU A 256 -17.85 15.31 -9.88
CA LEU A 256 -17.56 14.61 -8.62
C LEU A 256 -16.51 15.34 -7.77
N ALA A 257 -15.51 15.97 -8.39
CA ALA A 257 -14.51 16.76 -7.70
C ALA A 257 -15.13 18.01 -7.05
N LEU A 258 -16.06 18.68 -7.72
CA LEU A 258 -16.83 19.78 -7.15
C LEU A 258 -17.66 19.32 -5.95
N LEU A 259 -18.38 18.20 -6.07
CA LEU A 259 -19.13 17.61 -4.96
C LEU A 259 -18.23 17.21 -3.79
N ALA A 260 -16.99 16.76 -4.06
CA ALA A 260 -16.04 16.40 -3.02
C ALA A 260 -15.67 17.60 -2.13
N VAL A 261 -15.60 18.81 -2.70
CA VAL A 261 -15.34 20.05 -1.94
C VAL A 261 -16.45 20.30 -0.90
N GLU A 262 -17.71 20.06 -1.26
CA GLU A 262 -18.84 20.19 -0.35
C GLU A 262 -18.81 19.14 0.78
N GLN A 263 -18.21 17.98 0.53
CA GLN A 263 -18.10 16.85 1.45
C GLN A 263 -16.82 16.86 2.31
N LEU A 264 -15.93 17.85 2.14
CA LEU A 264 -14.63 17.91 2.83
C LEU A 264 -14.70 17.70 4.35
N PRO A 265 -15.68 18.24 5.10
CA PRO A 265 -15.76 18.04 6.56
C PRO A 265 -15.86 16.57 6.98
N ASP A 266 -16.43 15.72 6.11
CA ASP A 266 -16.65 14.29 6.36
C ASP A 266 -15.72 13.40 5.52
N ALA A 267 -14.73 13.99 4.83
CA ALA A 267 -13.82 13.25 3.97
C ALA A 267 -13.01 12.21 4.77
N PRO A 268 -12.85 10.97 4.28
CA PRO A 268 -12.02 10.00 4.96
C PRO A 268 -10.57 10.50 5.04
N PRO A 269 -9.85 10.27 6.16
CA PRO A 269 -8.60 10.96 6.47
C PRO A 269 -7.44 10.65 5.50
N TRP A 270 -7.55 9.61 4.68
CA TRP A 270 -6.58 9.26 3.64
C TRP A 270 -6.79 10.01 2.31
N HIS A 271 -7.81 10.87 2.21
CA HIS A 271 -8.06 11.73 1.04
C HIS A 271 -7.45 13.14 1.15
N TYR A 272 -6.71 13.45 2.21
CA TYR A 272 -6.21 14.81 2.51
C TYR A 272 -5.40 15.49 1.39
N TYR A 273 -4.80 14.73 0.48
CA TYR A 273 -4.00 15.24 -0.64
C TYR A 273 -4.80 15.51 -1.91
N ARG A 274 -6.11 15.22 -1.93
CA ARG A 274 -6.97 15.39 -3.11
C ARG A 274 -7.69 16.74 -3.10
N HIS A 275 -7.04 17.73 -3.69
CA HIS A 275 -7.56 19.09 -3.92
C HIS A 275 -7.40 19.48 -5.40
N ASP A 276 -7.85 20.68 -5.79
CA ASP A 276 -7.88 21.16 -7.18
C ASP A 276 -6.61 20.88 -7.99
N ALA A 277 -5.43 21.18 -7.42
CA ALA A 277 -4.15 20.89 -8.07
C ALA A 277 -3.98 19.40 -8.44
N PHE A 278 -4.40 18.48 -7.57
CA PHE A 278 -4.33 17.04 -7.83
C PHE A 278 -5.25 16.61 -8.98
N TRP A 279 -6.43 17.21 -9.11
CA TRP A 279 -7.35 16.93 -10.20
C TRP A 279 -6.79 17.36 -11.56
N LEU A 280 -6.16 18.53 -11.62
CA LEU A 280 -5.45 19.01 -12.81
C LEU A 280 -4.33 18.03 -13.24
N LEU A 281 -3.59 17.48 -12.28
CA LEU A 281 -2.53 16.51 -12.55
C LEU A 281 -3.06 15.20 -13.17
N GLU A 282 -4.15 14.65 -12.61
CA GLU A 282 -4.77 13.44 -13.14
C GLU A 282 -5.43 13.68 -14.51
N GLU A 283 -6.14 14.80 -14.70
CA GLU A 283 -6.71 15.18 -16.01
C GLU A 283 -5.61 15.38 -17.07
N GLY A 284 -4.53 16.09 -16.72
CA GLY A 284 -3.38 16.27 -17.59
C GLY A 284 -2.74 14.94 -18.00
N ARG A 285 -2.66 13.98 -17.08
CA ARG A 285 -2.19 12.62 -17.38
C ARG A 285 -3.12 11.89 -18.35
N VAL A 286 -4.45 12.02 -18.21
CA VAL A 286 -5.42 11.45 -19.17
C VAL A 286 -5.15 11.98 -20.57
N TYR A 287 -5.04 13.31 -20.73
CA TYR A 287 -4.81 13.92 -22.04
C TYR A 287 -3.44 13.59 -22.64
N ARG A 288 -2.43 13.35 -21.81
CA ARG A 288 -1.14 12.83 -22.28
C ARG A 288 -1.31 11.49 -22.99
N TYR A 289 -2.01 10.54 -22.38
CA TYR A 289 -2.24 9.23 -22.99
C TYR A 289 -3.18 9.28 -24.20
N LEU A 290 -4.11 10.24 -24.25
CA LEU A 290 -5.00 10.45 -25.40
C LEU A 290 -4.28 11.05 -26.63
N GLY A 291 -3.02 11.48 -26.49
CA GLY A 291 -2.28 12.17 -27.55
C GLY A 291 -2.73 13.62 -27.72
N ARG A 292 -2.93 14.33 -26.62
CA ARG A 292 -3.22 15.79 -26.56
C ARG A 292 -2.11 16.51 -25.80
N PRO A 293 -0.87 16.57 -26.34
CA PRO A 293 0.31 17.00 -25.59
C PRO A 293 0.27 18.44 -25.09
N VAL A 294 -0.32 19.37 -25.87
CA VAL A 294 -0.45 20.78 -25.47
C VAL A 294 -1.36 20.92 -24.24
N ARG A 295 -2.57 20.37 -24.32
CA ARG A 295 -3.54 20.39 -23.20
C ARG A 295 -3.00 19.66 -21.97
N ALA A 296 -2.33 18.53 -22.17
CA ALA A 296 -1.68 17.80 -21.09
C ALA A 296 -0.60 18.63 -20.40
N ALA A 297 0.25 19.32 -21.16
CA ALA A 297 1.31 20.17 -20.60
C ALA A 297 0.73 21.36 -19.82
N GLU A 298 -0.32 22.02 -20.33
CA GLU A 298 -1.02 23.10 -19.62
C GLU A 298 -1.54 22.65 -18.25
N LEU A 299 -2.28 21.54 -18.22
CA LEU A 299 -2.88 21.01 -16.99
C LEU A 299 -1.82 20.50 -15.99
N LEU A 300 -0.81 19.76 -16.47
CA LEU A 300 0.26 19.27 -15.62
C LEU A 300 1.08 20.43 -15.03
N THR A 301 1.32 21.50 -15.80
CA THR A 301 2.02 22.70 -15.32
C THR A 301 1.18 23.39 -14.26
N ALA A 302 -0.09 23.69 -14.56
CA ALA A 302 -1.00 24.34 -13.62
C ALA A 302 -1.16 23.54 -12.31
N GLY A 303 -1.30 22.21 -12.41
CA GLY A 303 -1.37 21.34 -11.25
C GLY A 303 -0.09 21.36 -10.41
N LEU A 304 1.09 21.24 -11.03
CA LEU A 304 2.37 21.26 -10.31
C LEU A 304 2.64 22.61 -9.63
N ASP A 305 2.32 23.72 -10.31
CA ASP A 305 2.54 25.09 -9.80
C ASP A 305 1.60 25.44 -8.63
N THR A 306 0.42 24.80 -8.56
CA THR A 306 -0.59 25.07 -7.53
C THR A 306 -0.64 24.02 -6.41
N LEU A 307 0.29 23.05 -6.41
CA LEU A 307 0.44 22.12 -5.28
C LEU A 307 0.74 22.89 -3.98
N PRO A 308 0.12 22.50 -2.84
CA PRO A 308 0.50 22.99 -1.53
C PRO A 308 2.00 22.81 -1.27
N ALA A 309 2.61 23.74 -0.53
CA ALA A 309 4.05 23.75 -0.30
C ALA A 309 4.57 22.42 0.27
N GLU A 310 3.80 21.77 1.14
CA GLU A 310 4.14 20.50 1.77
C GLU A 310 4.15 19.33 0.78
N GLN A 311 3.44 19.43 -0.34
CA GLN A 311 3.32 18.38 -1.36
C GLN A 311 4.19 18.65 -2.59
N GLN A 312 4.69 19.87 -2.76
CA GLN A 312 5.60 20.19 -3.85
C GLN A 312 6.85 19.31 -3.84
N ALA A 313 7.35 18.88 -2.67
CA ALA A 313 8.51 17.99 -2.60
C ALA A 313 8.16 16.49 -2.58
N ALA A 314 6.87 16.12 -2.61
CA ALA A 314 6.47 14.74 -2.42
C ALA A 314 6.88 13.83 -3.58
N GLU A 315 7.37 12.63 -3.27
CA GLU A 315 7.87 11.66 -4.25
C GLU A 315 6.78 11.25 -5.27
N TRP A 316 5.51 11.22 -4.85
CA TRP A 316 4.40 10.89 -5.76
C TRP A 316 4.22 11.92 -6.87
N ALA A 317 4.57 13.19 -6.62
CA ALA A 317 4.47 14.27 -7.59
C ALA A 317 5.51 14.12 -8.73
N ASP A 318 6.62 13.42 -8.48
CA ASP A 318 7.67 13.18 -9.50
C ASP A 318 7.16 12.42 -10.71
N SER A 319 6.14 11.58 -10.53
CA SER A 319 5.51 10.88 -11.64
C SER A 319 4.89 11.85 -12.65
N TYR A 320 4.24 12.93 -12.18
CA TYR A 320 3.66 13.96 -13.06
C TYR A 320 4.72 14.89 -13.64
N ARG A 321 5.80 15.16 -12.90
CA ARG A 321 6.97 15.90 -13.46
C ARG A 321 7.58 15.15 -14.65
N ARG A 322 7.72 13.83 -14.53
CA ARG A 322 8.18 12.98 -15.65
C ARG A 322 7.20 12.98 -16.81
N ASP A 323 5.89 12.93 -16.53
CA ASP A 323 4.87 13.06 -17.57
C ASP A 323 5.00 14.39 -18.31
N LEU A 324 5.13 15.52 -17.60
CA LEU A 324 5.32 16.84 -18.19
C LEU A 324 6.62 16.95 -18.99
N ALA A 325 7.75 16.48 -18.43
CA ALA A 325 9.04 16.48 -19.12
C ALA A 325 9.01 15.68 -20.43
N SER A 326 8.20 14.63 -20.51
CA SER A 326 8.04 13.83 -21.74
C SER A 326 7.24 14.52 -22.86
N LEU A 327 6.57 15.63 -22.55
CA LEU A 327 5.74 16.39 -23.49
C LEU A 327 6.48 17.57 -24.12
N VAL A 328 7.57 18.03 -23.50
CA VAL A 328 8.40 19.13 -24.01
C VAL A 328 9.40 18.54 -25.02
N PRO A 329 9.46 19.04 -26.27
CA PRO A 329 10.50 18.62 -27.21
C PRO A 329 11.88 18.91 -26.61
N VAL A 330 12.80 17.94 -26.66
CA VAL A 330 14.20 18.20 -26.35
C VAL A 330 14.70 19.24 -27.37
N ALA A 331 14.97 20.45 -26.89
CA ALA A 331 15.49 21.56 -27.70
C ALA A 331 16.91 21.27 -28.21
#